data_AF-A0A8J4CZ28-F1
#
_entry.id   AF-A0A8J4CZ28-F1
#
_cell.length_a   1.000
_cell.length_b   1.000
_cell.length_c   1.000
_cell.angle_alpha   90.00
_cell.angle_beta   90.00
_cell.angle_gamma   90.00
#
_symmetry.space_group_name_H-M   'P 1'
#
loop_
_entity.id
_entity.type
_entity.pdbx_description
1 polymer ?
#
loop_
_entity_poly.entity_id
_entity_poly.type
_entity_poly.pdbx_seq_one_letter_code
_entity_poly.pdbx_strand_id
1 'polypeptide(L)'
;MAPALNASGYALLLSIIVLQLSMFASCTESVIQPKLQKLFGTAQTAAAQTKLLAMLDMAINIPKLKFEILSYRIPEMDEPGAADFAKALISMAAAGADCSPEWIAAVRKYFVLNVANITTKLPNVWGKRQAFPALRRMVFAQLVKSWLTRMQRQLPQHLEDELQQMFLELYEAHRVVATRKGIMEYFHISKAGGSSWCHAAKNNGCRAQIYEASFVCQIKQFDDNVRWLNGSFHRGLTGRYTRWGTWGRAIRRHTNFTTCTQRHEFAALMGYQYFSNEYTLHEGFDDPENVGICPQFFNVIIIRNPRKRLLSHLKFVIFQMKWDYEDDKLFNRTYWGTDSRFWDKFGPVLVDNYMLRGMLGEKVYHAPIGSLGAPEVARACAILQQYDLVIDLEEGHDVVDQVMELGVGWPHTLREIHDKDSAKAGAWLNLNYGDYLPRDLDYLYDRQKLDMELYIFGRVLVRLDALLLSVVKSLGAKPLPWLDFDRLHGNPHATLCGLLRLGPRLPNSTEERWMPNEFQSRVNAEMQAARQAGVVAAAERAARGDAWRALALARMSDRAQ
;
A
#
# COMPACT_ATOMS: atom_id res chain seq x y z
N MET A 1 49.22 10.12 -57.85
CA MET A 1 50.22 10.51 -56.84
C MET A 1 49.50 10.64 -55.51
N ALA A 2 49.57 9.61 -54.66
CA ALA A 2 49.03 9.65 -53.31
C ALA A 2 50.11 10.17 -52.36
N PRO A 3 49.82 11.11 -51.43
CA PRO A 3 50.83 11.62 -50.53
C PRO A 3 51.16 10.57 -49.46
N ALA A 4 52.45 10.27 -49.31
CA ALA A 4 52.97 9.44 -48.24
C ALA A 4 52.81 10.19 -46.90
N LEU A 5 51.86 9.76 -46.08
CA LEU A 5 51.74 10.20 -44.70
C LEU A 5 52.86 9.56 -43.87
N ASN A 6 53.74 10.40 -43.32
CA ASN A 6 54.87 9.98 -42.51
C ASN A 6 54.41 9.29 -41.20
N ALA A 7 55.08 8.19 -40.85
CA ALA A 7 54.77 7.36 -39.68
C ALA A 7 54.75 8.11 -38.32
N SER A 8 55.37 9.29 -38.22
CA SER A 8 55.31 10.11 -37.00
C SER A 8 53.95 10.78 -36.77
N GLY A 9 53.15 11.00 -37.82
CA GLY A 9 51.81 11.56 -37.71
C GLY A 9 50.83 10.60 -37.06
N TYR A 10 50.96 9.29 -37.35
CA TYR A 10 50.12 8.24 -36.74
C TYR A 10 50.41 8.04 -35.26
N ALA A 11 51.67 8.15 -34.83
CA ALA A 11 52.01 8.03 -33.42
C ALA A 11 51.43 9.18 -32.59
N LEU A 12 51.45 10.41 -33.10
CA LEU A 12 50.87 11.57 -32.42
C LEU A 12 49.34 11.51 -32.39
N LEU A 13 48.70 11.08 -33.48
CA LEU A 13 47.25 10.89 -33.54
C LEU A 13 46.78 9.78 -32.59
N LEU A 14 47.50 8.65 -32.52
CA LEU A 14 47.22 7.58 -31.55
C LEU A 14 47.44 8.05 -30.11
N SER A 15 48.46 8.86 -29.85
CA SER A 15 48.73 9.40 -28.51
C SER A 15 47.62 10.37 -28.07
N ILE A 16 47.12 11.20 -28.99
CA ILE A 16 46.00 12.10 -28.74
C ILE A 16 44.68 11.33 -28.57
N ILE A 17 44.45 10.27 -29.35
CA ILE A 17 43.27 9.41 -29.20
C ILE A 17 43.32 8.62 -27.88
N VAL A 18 44.49 8.14 -27.45
CA VAL A 18 44.67 7.46 -26.16
C VAL A 18 44.55 8.45 -25.00
N LEU A 19 45.07 9.68 -25.12
CA LEU A 19 44.89 10.75 -24.13
C LEU A 19 43.45 11.27 -24.07
N GLN A 20 42.73 11.35 -25.19
CA GLN A 20 41.31 11.69 -25.19
C GLN A 20 40.45 10.55 -24.64
N LEU A 21 40.71 9.29 -25.00
CA LEU A 21 39.99 8.13 -24.43
C LEU A 21 40.28 7.93 -22.93
N SER A 22 41.47 8.30 -22.44
CA SER A 22 41.80 8.29 -21.01
C SER A 22 41.31 9.52 -20.25
N MET A 23 41.04 10.65 -20.92
CA MET A 23 40.35 11.81 -20.32
C MET A 23 38.81 11.73 -20.39
N PHE A 24 38.27 10.87 -21.27
CA PHE A 24 36.85 10.47 -21.28
C PHE A 24 36.55 9.24 -20.42
N ALA A 25 37.54 8.70 -19.70
CA ALA A 25 37.26 8.07 -18.40
C ALA A 25 36.83 9.18 -17.42
N SER A 26 35.73 9.86 -17.76
CA SER A 26 35.15 10.89 -16.96
C SER A 26 34.89 10.27 -15.60
N CYS A 27 35.36 10.92 -14.54
CA CYS A 27 34.86 10.70 -13.20
C CYS A 27 33.35 10.99 -13.23
N THR A 28 32.56 10.04 -13.72
CA THR A 28 31.11 10.06 -13.58
C THR A 28 30.90 9.98 -12.08
N GLU A 29 30.42 11.08 -11.51
CA GLU A 29 30.06 11.17 -10.10
C GLU A 29 29.20 9.94 -9.75
N SER A 30 29.60 9.18 -8.72
CA SER A 30 28.85 7.99 -8.31
C SER A 30 27.42 8.40 -7.97
N VAL A 31 26.45 7.73 -8.58
CA VAL A 31 25.03 8.03 -8.42
C VAL A 31 24.49 7.27 -7.21
N ILE A 32 24.95 6.04 -6.98
CA ILE A 32 24.39 5.11 -5.99
C ILE A 32 24.98 5.34 -4.61
N GLN A 33 26.30 5.52 -4.49
CA GLN A 33 26.98 5.65 -3.20
C GLN A 33 26.41 6.77 -2.32
N PRO A 34 26.14 8.00 -2.83
CA PRO A 34 25.54 9.05 -2.01
C PRO A 34 24.14 8.69 -1.50
N LYS A 35 23.35 7.91 -2.25
CA LYS A 35 22.00 7.49 -1.84
C LYS A 35 22.04 6.42 -0.75
N LEU A 36 22.95 5.45 -0.87
CA LEU A 36 23.22 4.47 0.19
C LEU A 36 23.60 5.17 1.49
N GLN A 37 24.53 6.13 1.42
CA GLN A 37 24.96 6.90 2.57
C GLN A 37 23.81 7.74 3.16
N LYS A 38 23.00 8.41 2.33
CA LYS A 38 21.87 9.21 2.79
C LYS A 38 20.82 8.36 3.53
N LEU A 39 20.47 7.20 2.99
CA LEU A 39 19.34 6.39 3.48
C LEU A 39 19.74 5.41 4.61
N PHE A 40 20.98 4.91 4.60
CA PHE A 40 21.45 3.85 5.50
C PHE A 40 22.75 4.19 6.25
N GLY A 41 23.36 5.35 5.97
CA GLY A 41 24.58 5.81 6.64
C GLY A 41 24.41 6.28 8.09
N THR A 42 23.18 6.61 8.50
CA THR A 42 22.91 7.20 9.83
C THR A 42 22.93 6.20 10.99
N ALA A 43 23.04 4.90 10.72
CA ALA A 43 23.22 3.87 11.74
C ALA A 43 24.67 3.90 12.28
N GLN A 44 25.00 4.96 13.03
CA GLN A 44 26.34 5.23 13.54
C GLN A 44 26.68 4.44 14.82
N THR A 45 25.67 4.02 15.59
CA THR A 45 25.89 3.19 16.79
C THR A 45 25.83 1.71 16.44
N ALA A 46 26.63 0.90 17.14
CA ALA A 46 26.62 -0.56 16.98
C ALA A 46 25.20 -1.15 17.15
N ALA A 47 24.43 -0.65 18.13
CA ALA A 47 23.06 -1.10 18.37
C ALA A 47 22.11 -0.77 17.19
N ALA A 48 22.21 0.43 16.62
CA ALA A 48 21.40 0.81 15.46
C ALA A 48 21.78 -0.02 14.22
N GLN A 49 23.08 -0.28 14.02
CA GLN A 49 23.57 -1.11 12.93
C GLN A 49 23.10 -2.57 13.07
N THR A 50 23.22 -3.18 14.27
CA THR A 50 22.72 -4.54 14.54
C THR A 50 21.22 -4.64 14.24
N LYS A 51 20.44 -3.64 14.67
CA LYS A 51 19.00 -3.61 14.41
C LYS A 51 18.67 -3.50 12.92
N LEU A 52 19.39 -2.63 12.19
CA LEU A 52 19.24 -2.50 10.74
C LEU A 52 19.58 -3.82 10.02
N LEU A 53 20.70 -4.45 10.38
CA LEU A 53 21.10 -5.74 9.80
C LEU A 53 20.05 -6.83 10.04
N ALA A 54 19.47 -6.90 11.24
CA ALA A 54 18.39 -7.84 11.54
C ALA A 54 17.13 -7.61 10.68
N MET A 55 16.77 -6.35 10.42
CA MET A 55 15.64 -6.03 9.55
C MET A 55 15.93 -6.33 8.06
N LEU A 56 17.16 -6.10 7.61
CA LEU A 56 17.60 -6.49 6.26
C LEU A 56 17.56 -8.01 6.11
N ASP A 57 18.01 -8.75 7.12
CA ASP A 57 17.91 -10.22 7.14
C ASP A 57 16.47 -10.71 7.12
N MET A 58 15.55 -10.03 7.80
CA MET A 58 14.13 -10.33 7.69
C MET A 58 13.63 -10.14 6.24
N ALA A 59 13.97 -9.03 5.59
CA ALA A 59 13.57 -8.77 4.20
C ALA A 59 14.17 -9.79 3.20
N ILE A 60 15.39 -10.26 3.46
CA ILE A 60 16.07 -11.29 2.65
C ILE A 60 15.41 -12.67 2.84
N ASN A 61 15.01 -13.01 4.07
CA ASN A 61 14.53 -14.34 4.40
C ASN A 61 13.01 -14.51 4.33
N ILE A 62 12.21 -13.45 4.23
CA ILE A 62 10.75 -13.57 4.09
C ILE A 62 10.32 -14.50 2.94
N PRO A 63 10.95 -14.48 1.74
CA PRO A 63 10.65 -15.46 0.70
C PRO A 63 10.83 -16.91 1.14
N LYS A 64 11.77 -17.21 2.06
CA LYS A 64 11.96 -18.55 2.64
C LYS A 64 10.76 -19.04 3.42
N LEU A 65 10.03 -18.12 4.06
CA LEU A 65 8.86 -18.49 4.86
C LEU A 65 7.88 -19.31 4.04
N LYS A 66 7.72 -19.00 2.74
CA LYS A 66 6.83 -19.74 1.82
C LYS A 66 7.25 -21.19 1.58
N PHE A 67 8.56 -21.50 1.57
CA PHE A 67 9.06 -22.82 1.16
C PHE A 67 9.70 -23.63 2.29
N GLU A 68 9.96 -23.04 3.47
CA GLU A 68 10.61 -23.75 4.59
C GLU A 68 9.71 -23.94 5.82
N ILE A 69 8.85 -22.97 6.16
CA ILE A 69 8.28 -22.91 7.53
C ILE A 69 6.76 -22.66 7.53
N LEU A 70 6.21 -21.92 6.57
CA LEU A 70 4.89 -21.31 6.70
C LEU A 70 4.09 -21.40 5.40
N SER A 71 2.84 -21.85 5.50
CA SER A 71 1.79 -21.83 4.47
C SER A 71 1.32 -20.42 4.09
N TYR A 72 2.09 -19.38 4.44
CA TYR A 72 1.71 -18.00 4.17
C TYR A 72 1.52 -17.74 2.70
N ARG A 73 0.44 -17.03 2.40
CA ARG A 73 0.17 -16.58 1.05
C ARG A 73 1.14 -15.47 0.64
N ILE A 74 2.06 -15.84 -0.24
CA ILE A 74 2.94 -14.92 -0.96
C ILE A 74 2.71 -15.20 -2.45
N PRO A 75 1.67 -14.62 -3.10
CA PRO A 75 1.32 -14.92 -4.48
C PRO A 75 2.48 -14.72 -5.45
N GLU A 76 3.41 -13.82 -5.11
CA GLU A 76 4.63 -13.58 -5.88
C GLU A 76 5.50 -14.82 -6.03
N MET A 77 5.57 -15.64 -4.98
CA MET A 77 6.38 -16.87 -4.97
C MET A 77 5.69 -18.03 -5.66
N ASP A 78 4.39 -17.92 -5.93
CA ASP A 78 3.63 -18.90 -6.72
C ASP A 78 3.85 -18.71 -8.24
N GLU A 79 4.50 -17.60 -8.66
CA GLU A 79 4.85 -17.36 -10.05
C GLU A 79 6.00 -18.28 -10.51
N PRO A 80 5.95 -18.85 -11.73
CA PRO A 80 6.97 -19.77 -12.22
C PRO A 80 8.39 -19.20 -12.16
N GLY A 81 9.28 -19.90 -11.45
CA GLY A 81 10.69 -19.55 -11.28
C GLY A 81 10.98 -18.51 -10.19
N ALA A 82 9.97 -17.89 -9.56
CA ALA A 82 10.17 -16.89 -8.51
C ALA A 82 10.82 -17.49 -7.25
N ALA A 83 10.32 -18.63 -6.79
CA ALA A 83 10.89 -19.34 -5.64
C ALA A 83 12.33 -19.83 -5.90
N ASP A 84 12.61 -20.35 -7.09
CA ASP A 84 13.95 -20.82 -7.46
C ASP A 84 14.94 -19.66 -7.56
N PHE A 85 14.48 -18.52 -8.11
CA PHE A 85 15.26 -17.29 -8.13
C PHE A 85 15.57 -16.79 -6.71
N ALA A 86 14.59 -16.76 -5.81
CA ALA A 86 14.81 -16.39 -4.40
C ALA A 86 15.86 -17.32 -3.75
N LYS A 87 15.72 -18.64 -3.90
CA LYS A 87 16.69 -19.62 -3.39
C LYS A 87 18.09 -19.40 -3.94
N ALA A 88 18.21 -19.11 -5.23
CA ALA A 88 19.50 -18.82 -5.86
C ALA A 88 20.16 -17.56 -5.26
N LEU A 89 19.40 -16.47 -5.10
CA LEU A 89 19.91 -15.25 -4.48
C LEU A 89 20.30 -15.45 -3.00
N ILE A 90 19.54 -16.23 -2.24
CA ILE A 90 19.88 -16.61 -0.87
C ILE A 90 21.20 -17.39 -0.85
N SER A 91 21.35 -18.37 -1.74
CA SER A 91 22.55 -19.19 -1.85
C SER A 91 23.78 -18.34 -2.21
N MET A 92 23.65 -17.43 -3.18
CA MET A 92 24.70 -16.47 -3.52
C MET A 92 25.09 -15.61 -2.32
N ALA A 93 24.12 -15.07 -1.57
CA ALA A 93 24.41 -14.27 -0.39
C ALA A 93 25.13 -15.07 0.71
N ALA A 94 24.71 -16.31 0.96
CA ALA A 94 25.37 -17.20 1.90
C ALA A 94 26.81 -17.55 1.47
N ALA A 95 27.06 -17.64 0.17
CA ALA A 95 28.38 -17.90 -0.40
C ALA A 95 29.28 -16.65 -0.49
N GLY A 96 28.80 -15.48 -0.05
CA GLY A 96 29.55 -14.25 -0.17
C GLY A 96 29.52 -13.62 -1.58
N ALA A 97 28.63 -14.08 -2.47
CA ALA A 97 28.53 -13.67 -3.86
C ALA A 97 27.36 -12.70 -4.17
N ASP A 98 26.62 -12.21 -3.17
CA ASP A 98 25.67 -11.11 -3.40
C ASP A 98 26.41 -9.85 -3.88
N CYS A 99 25.82 -9.13 -4.84
CA CYS A 99 26.44 -8.01 -5.56
C CYS A 99 27.64 -8.35 -6.46
N SER A 100 27.91 -9.64 -6.74
CA SER A 100 28.86 -10.00 -7.80
C SER A 100 28.25 -9.74 -9.19
N PRO A 101 29.05 -9.69 -10.27
CA PRO A 101 28.55 -9.61 -11.64
C PRO A 101 27.54 -10.73 -11.97
N GLU A 102 27.75 -11.95 -11.47
CA GLU A 102 26.83 -13.08 -11.65
C GLU A 102 25.49 -12.85 -10.94
N TRP A 103 25.52 -12.26 -9.75
CA TRP A 103 24.32 -11.88 -9.01
C TRP A 103 23.55 -10.79 -9.76
N ILE A 104 24.23 -9.73 -10.24
CA ILE A 104 23.60 -8.65 -11.01
C ILE A 104 22.99 -9.23 -12.30
N ALA A 105 23.74 -10.06 -13.03
CA ALA A 105 23.26 -10.71 -14.24
C ALA A 105 22.04 -11.61 -13.97
N ALA A 106 22.02 -12.35 -12.87
CA ALA A 106 20.88 -13.18 -12.47
C ALA A 106 19.63 -12.34 -12.17
N VAL A 107 19.77 -11.24 -11.43
CA VAL A 107 18.66 -10.31 -11.13
C VAL A 107 18.10 -9.71 -12.42
N ARG A 108 18.97 -9.13 -13.26
CA ARG A 108 18.58 -8.52 -14.53
C ARG A 108 17.88 -9.53 -15.44
N LYS A 109 18.47 -10.72 -15.62
CA LYS A 109 17.88 -11.81 -16.42
C LYS A 109 16.49 -12.19 -15.91
N TYR A 110 16.30 -12.34 -14.60
CA TYR A 110 14.99 -12.69 -14.03
C TYR A 110 13.95 -11.62 -14.33
N PHE A 111 14.22 -10.34 -14.04
CA PHE A 111 13.24 -9.27 -14.23
C PHE A 111 12.96 -8.97 -15.71
N VAL A 112 13.97 -9.04 -16.59
CA VAL A 112 13.77 -8.92 -18.04
C VAL A 112 12.89 -10.08 -18.56
N LEU A 113 13.21 -11.33 -18.21
CA LEU A 113 12.45 -12.48 -18.72
C LEU A 113 11.04 -12.60 -18.12
N ASN A 114 10.82 -12.13 -16.90
CA ASN A 114 9.55 -12.28 -16.21
C ASN A 114 8.65 -11.04 -16.32
N VAL A 115 9.22 -9.84 -16.47
CA VAL A 115 8.46 -8.59 -16.56
C VAL A 115 8.49 -7.98 -17.97
N ALA A 116 9.64 -7.98 -18.66
CA ALA A 116 9.74 -7.42 -20.01
C ALA A 116 9.04 -8.30 -21.06
N ASN A 117 9.07 -9.63 -20.96
CA ASN A 117 8.30 -10.52 -21.85
C ASN A 117 6.78 -10.38 -21.74
N ILE A 118 6.28 -9.62 -20.76
CA ILE A 118 4.86 -9.30 -20.69
C ILE A 118 4.50 -8.25 -21.77
N THR A 119 5.45 -7.47 -22.31
CA THR A 119 5.17 -6.45 -23.36
C THR A 119 4.98 -7.03 -24.75
N THR A 120 5.48 -8.24 -25.02
CA THR A 120 5.48 -8.85 -26.36
C THR A 120 4.46 -9.97 -26.53
N LYS A 121 3.91 -10.52 -25.44
CA LYS A 121 2.85 -11.54 -25.48
C LYS A 121 1.54 -10.94 -25.01
N LEU A 122 0.43 -11.29 -25.69
CA LEU A 122 -0.92 -10.99 -25.22
C LEU A 122 -1.00 -11.40 -23.74
N PRO A 123 -1.31 -10.47 -22.81
CA PRO A 123 -1.55 -10.82 -21.44
C PRO A 123 -2.69 -11.85 -21.44
N ASN A 124 -2.41 -13.11 -21.11
CA ASN A 124 -3.51 -13.98 -20.74
C ASN A 124 -4.09 -13.40 -19.43
N VAL A 125 -5.37 -13.65 -19.16
CA VAL A 125 -6.04 -13.10 -17.97
C VAL A 125 -5.33 -13.49 -16.66
N TRP A 126 -4.41 -14.46 -16.73
CA TRP A 126 -3.57 -15.01 -15.67
C TRP A 126 -2.11 -14.55 -15.73
N GLY A 127 -1.76 -13.64 -16.64
CA GLY A 127 -0.38 -13.41 -17.06
C GLY A 127 0.33 -12.53 -16.05
N LYS A 128 1.40 -13.06 -15.45
CA LYS A 128 2.42 -12.41 -14.59
C LYS A 128 2.04 -10.97 -14.21
N ARG A 129 1.10 -10.83 -13.27
CA ARG A 129 0.56 -9.50 -12.89
C ARG A 129 1.42 -8.81 -11.83
N GLN A 130 2.60 -9.32 -11.53
CA GLN A 130 3.32 -8.93 -10.33
C GLN A 130 4.56 -8.10 -10.65
N ALA A 131 4.75 -7.00 -9.92
CA ALA A 131 5.94 -6.16 -9.98
C ALA A 131 7.11 -6.76 -9.21
N PHE A 132 6.91 -7.97 -8.68
CA PHE A 132 7.78 -8.68 -7.77
C PHE A 132 8.36 -7.80 -6.64
N PRO A 133 7.52 -7.02 -5.92
CA PRO A 133 8.02 -6.08 -4.92
C PRO A 133 8.76 -6.79 -3.77
N ALA A 134 8.39 -8.02 -3.42
CA ALA A 134 9.08 -8.76 -2.37
C ALA A 134 10.49 -9.18 -2.79
N LEU A 135 10.64 -9.73 -3.99
CA LEU A 135 11.96 -10.07 -4.56
C LEU A 135 12.80 -8.83 -4.82
N ARG A 136 12.20 -7.74 -5.33
CA ARG A 136 12.89 -6.46 -5.53
C ARG A 136 13.47 -5.92 -4.22
N ARG A 137 12.69 -5.93 -3.14
CA ARG A 137 13.16 -5.50 -1.82
C ARG A 137 14.19 -6.47 -1.23
N MET A 138 14.09 -7.77 -1.50
CA MET A 138 15.12 -8.75 -1.15
C MET A 138 16.45 -8.43 -1.84
N VAL A 139 16.44 -8.14 -3.15
CA VAL A 139 17.62 -7.74 -3.94
C VAL A 139 18.29 -6.50 -3.33
N PHE A 140 17.53 -5.45 -3.05
CA PHE A 140 18.10 -4.25 -2.43
C PHE A 140 18.54 -4.48 -0.98
N ALA A 141 17.87 -5.36 -0.23
CA ALA A 141 18.30 -5.70 1.12
C ALA A 141 19.66 -6.42 1.12
N GLN A 142 19.90 -7.31 0.15
CA GLN A 142 21.22 -7.92 -0.06
C GLN A 142 22.26 -6.88 -0.43
N LEU A 143 21.95 -5.95 -1.35
CA LEU A 143 22.85 -4.85 -1.71
C LEU A 143 23.24 -3.99 -0.50
N VAL A 144 22.26 -3.52 0.27
CA VAL A 144 22.51 -2.68 1.44
C VAL A 144 23.27 -3.47 2.52
N LYS A 145 22.93 -4.74 2.75
CA LYS A 145 23.64 -5.59 3.71
C LYS A 145 25.11 -5.77 3.31
N SER A 146 25.38 -6.13 2.05
CA SER A 146 26.72 -6.25 1.50
C SER A 146 27.52 -4.95 1.64
N TRP A 147 26.89 -3.83 1.31
CA TRP A 147 27.49 -2.51 1.45
C TRP A 147 27.89 -2.21 2.89
N LEU A 148 27.02 -2.50 3.87
CA LEU A 148 27.29 -2.28 5.29
C LEU A 148 28.39 -3.18 5.86
N THR A 149 28.50 -4.43 5.40
CA THR A 149 29.35 -5.45 6.04
C THR A 149 30.64 -5.74 5.29
N ARG A 150 30.57 -6.00 3.99
CA ARG A 150 31.71 -6.51 3.21
C ARG A 150 32.40 -5.42 2.41
N MET A 151 31.64 -4.50 1.86
CA MET A 151 32.18 -3.36 1.11
C MET A 151 32.55 -2.18 2.03
N GLN A 152 32.39 -2.33 3.35
CA GLN A 152 32.77 -1.33 4.35
C GLN A 152 32.22 0.08 4.04
N ARG A 153 30.97 0.15 3.57
CA ARG A 153 30.27 1.36 3.16
C ARG A 153 30.89 2.08 1.97
N GLN A 154 31.66 1.39 1.12
CA GLN A 154 32.23 1.92 -0.11
C GLN A 154 31.86 1.04 -1.30
N LEU A 155 30.95 1.52 -2.16
CA LEU A 155 30.57 0.80 -3.36
C LEU A 155 31.74 0.77 -4.37
N PRO A 156 32.19 -0.41 -4.84
CA PRO A 156 33.24 -0.49 -5.85
C PRO A 156 32.81 0.16 -7.17
N GLN A 157 33.65 1.03 -7.73
CA GLN A 157 33.33 1.79 -8.94
C GLN A 157 32.97 0.89 -10.13
N HIS A 158 33.61 -0.27 -10.27
CA HIS A 158 33.35 -1.20 -11.37
C HIS A 158 31.94 -1.84 -11.33
N LEU A 159 31.24 -1.78 -10.19
CA LEU A 159 29.86 -2.27 -10.06
C LEU A 159 28.82 -1.19 -10.34
N GLU A 160 29.22 0.09 -10.30
CA GLU A 160 28.30 1.22 -10.37
C GLU A 160 27.46 1.19 -11.66
N ASP A 161 28.09 1.02 -12.82
CA ASP A 161 27.40 1.03 -14.12
C ASP A 161 26.42 -0.15 -14.25
N GLU A 162 26.84 -1.35 -13.83
CA GLU A 162 25.97 -2.54 -13.88
C GLU A 162 24.77 -2.41 -12.94
N LEU A 163 24.98 -1.82 -11.75
CA LEU A 163 23.92 -1.54 -10.80
C LEU A 163 22.99 -0.44 -11.32
N GLN A 164 23.49 0.65 -11.90
CA GLN A 164 22.64 1.70 -12.49
C GLN A 164 21.69 1.11 -13.55
N GLN A 165 22.21 0.26 -14.42
CA GLN A 165 21.40 -0.44 -15.41
C GLN A 165 20.37 -1.39 -14.77
N MET A 166 20.77 -2.15 -13.74
CA MET A 166 19.84 -3.01 -12.99
C MET A 166 18.71 -2.19 -12.34
N PHE A 167 19.02 -1.03 -11.76
CA PHE A 167 18.04 -0.14 -11.14
C PHE A 167 17.03 0.38 -12.17
N LEU A 168 17.47 0.80 -13.35
CA LEU A 168 16.59 1.21 -14.45
C LEU A 168 15.66 0.08 -14.89
N GLU A 169 16.19 -1.14 -15.05
CA GLU A 169 15.40 -2.33 -15.43
C GLU A 169 14.35 -2.69 -14.37
N LEU A 170 14.71 -2.64 -13.08
CA LEU A 170 13.78 -2.88 -11.97
C LEU A 170 12.69 -1.79 -11.88
N TYR A 171 13.03 -0.54 -12.16
CA TYR A 171 12.05 0.54 -12.20
C TYR A 171 11.11 0.43 -13.40
N GLU A 172 11.63 0.08 -14.58
CA GLU A 172 10.80 -0.18 -15.76
C GLU A 172 9.82 -1.33 -15.51
N ALA A 173 10.29 -2.39 -14.85
CA ALA A 173 9.43 -3.49 -14.41
C ALA A 173 8.27 -3.02 -13.50
N HIS A 174 8.58 -2.18 -12.51
CA HIS A 174 7.57 -1.56 -11.64
C HIS A 174 6.56 -0.72 -12.44
N ARG A 175 7.04 0.17 -13.31
CA ARG A 175 6.24 1.09 -14.13
C ARG A 175 5.26 0.34 -15.04
N VAL A 176 5.77 -0.67 -15.72
CA VAL A 176 4.99 -1.52 -16.63
C VAL A 176 3.89 -2.28 -15.89
N VAL A 177 4.19 -2.84 -14.71
CA VAL A 177 3.18 -3.56 -13.93
C VAL A 177 2.15 -2.63 -13.31
N ALA A 178 2.56 -1.49 -12.76
CA ALA A 178 1.64 -0.47 -12.25
C ALA A 178 0.63 -0.06 -13.34
N THR A 179 1.14 0.17 -14.54
CA THR A 179 0.33 0.52 -15.72
C THR A 179 -0.66 -0.57 -16.12
N ARG A 180 -0.26 -1.84 -16.02
CA ARG A 180 -1.14 -2.98 -16.34
C ARG A 180 -2.21 -3.25 -15.29
N LYS A 181 -1.86 -3.13 -14.01
CA LYS A 181 -2.80 -3.34 -12.90
C LYS A 181 -3.91 -2.32 -12.97
N GLY A 182 -3.55 -1.04 -13.16
CA GLY A 182 -4.46 0.04 -13.56
C GLY A 182 -5.61 0.37 -12.60
N ILE A 183 -5.76 -0.40 -11.52
CA ILE A 183 -6.58 -0.14 -10.35
C ILE A 183 -5.67 -0.21 -9.12
N MET A 184 -5.72 0.82 -8.28
CA MET A 184 -5.08 0.84 -6.97
C MET A 184 -6.07 0.44 -5.87
N GLU A 185 -5.64 -0.51 -5.04
CA GLU A 185 -6.21 -0.69 -3.71
C GLU A 185 -5.27 -0.04 -2.69
N TYR A 186 -5.79 0.96 -1.97
CA TYR A 186 -5.11 1.57 -0.84
C TYR A 186 -5.61 0.96 0.46
N PHE A 187 -4.75 0.23 1.17
CA PHE A 187 -5.06 -0.22 2.53
C PHE A 187 -4.88 0.95 3.50
N HIS A 188 -6.01 1.54 3.89
CA HIS A 188 -6.08 2.71 4.75
C HIS A 188 -5.99 2.28 6.22
N ILE A 189 -4.81 2.44 6.82
CA ILE A 189 -4.68 2.44 8.26
C ILE A 189 -5.23 3.77 8.78
N SER A 190 -6.33 3.72 9.53
CA SER A 190 -6.92 4.93 10.11
C SER A 190 -5.90 5.78 10.86
N LYS A 191 -5.90 7.07 10.54
CA LYS A 191 -4.95 8.09 11.01
C LYS A 191 -3.50 7.91 10.54
N ALA A 192 -3.29 7.19 9.45
CA ALA A 192 -2.05 7.21 8.67
C ALA A 192 -2.21 8.00 7.35
N GLY A 193 -3.00 9.09 7.36
CA GLY A 193 -3.09 10.00 6.21
C GLY A 193 -4.07 9.61 5.10
N GLY A 194 -5.03 8.70 5.33
CA GLY A 194 -5.89 8.23 4.23
C GLY A 194 -6.83 9.27 3.64
N SER A 195 -7.33 10.24 4.40
CA SER A 195 -8.10 11.36 3.82
C SER A 195 -7.23 12.16 2.84
N SER A 196 -5.98 12.48 3.22
CA SER A 196 -5.05 13.17 2.33
C SER A 196 -4.68 12.33 1.10
N TRP A 197 -4.52 11.02 1.24
CA TRP A 197 -4.22 10.12 0.10
C TRP A 197 -5.40 9.99 -0.87
N CYS A 198 -6.63 9.89 -0.37
CA CYS A 198 -7.85 9.88 -1.18
C CYS A 198 -8.01 11.20 -1.96
N HIS A 199 -7.68 12.35 -1.34
CA HIS A 199 -7.63 13.62 -2.03
C HIS A 199 -6.45 13.76 -2.99
N ALA A 200 -5.29 13.14 -2.71
CA ALA A 200 -4.20 13.05 -3.66
C ALA A 200 -4.66 12.30 -4.92
N ALA A 201 -5.31 11.14 -4.75
CA ALA A 201 -5.87 10.41 -5.88
C ALA A 201 -6.85 11.27 -6.69
N LYS A 202 -7.71 12.05 -6.02
CA LYS A 202 -8.63 13.01 -6.66
C LYS A 202 -7.88 14.06 -7.47
N ASN A 203 -6.90 14.70 -6.86
CA ASN A 203 -6.11 15.78 -7.45
C ASN A 203 -5.20 15.27 -8.57
N ASN A 204 -4.90 13.98 -8.61
CA ASN A 204 -4.19 13.36 -9.72
C ASN A 204 -5.12 12.83 -10.82
N GLY A 205 -6.44 13.06 -10.72
CA GLY A 205 -7.41 12.68 -11.77
C GLY A 205 -7.81 11.21 -11.77
N CYS A 206 -7.65 10.51 -10.64
CA CYS A 206 -8.14 9.14 -10.51
C CYS A 206 -9.66 9.08 -10.52
N ARG A 207 -10.20 7.92 -10.92
CA ARG A 207 -11.62 7.57 -10.80
C ARG A 207 -11.85 6.70 -9.57
N ALA A 208 -12.76 7.12 -8.70
CA ALA A 208 -13.25 6.35 -7.56
C ALA A 208 -14.77 6.50 -7.46
N GLN A 209 -15.42 5.66 -6.65
CA GLN A 209 -16.87 5.76 -6.46
C GLN A 209 -17.27 7.12 -5.88
N ILE A 210 -16.62 7.54 -4.80
CA ILE A 210 -16.95 8.74 -4.03
C ILE A 210 -15.64 9.35 -3.49
N TYR A 211 -15.47 10.67 -3.60
CA TYR A 211 -14.35 11.41 -2.99
C TYR A 211 -14.80 12.20 -1.75
N GLU A 212 -15.52 11.54 -0.86
CA GLU A 212 -16.04 12.16 0.36
C GLU A 212 -15.14 11.88 1.55
N ALA A 213 -14.85 12.92 2.33
CA ALA A 213 -14.01 12.84 3.51
C ALA A 213 -14.53 11.87 4.59
N SER A 214 -15.83 11.53 4.58
CA SER A 214 -16.47 10.57 5.49
C SER A 214 -16.22 9.11 5.10
N PHE A 215 -16.05 8.83 3.81
CA PHE A 215 -15.92 7.48 3.24
C PHE A 215 -14.52 7.20 2.67
N VAL A 216 -13.63 8.21 2.64
CA VAL A 216 -12.21 8.08 2.29
C VAL A 216 -11.99 7.27 1.00
N CYS A 217 -12.83 7.49 -0.02
CA CYS A 217 -12.74 6.78 -1.29
C CYS A 217 -12.99 5.27 -1.26
N GLN A 218 -13.81 4.78 -0.32
CA GLN A 218 -14.27 3.41 -0.29
C GLN A 218 -15.28 3.10 -1.40
N ILE A 219 -15.33 1.82 -1.78
CA ILE A 219 -16.45 1.25 -2.54
C ILE A 219 -17.46 0.71 -1.54
N LYS A 220 -18.63 1.35 -1.45
CA LYS A 220 -19.69 1.03 -0.49
C LYS A 220 -20.08 -0.46 -0.50
N GLN A 221 -20.08 -1.07 -1.68
CA GLN A 221 -20.43 -2.48 -1.88
C GLN A 221 -19.46 -3.45 -1.20
N PHE A 222 -18.23 -3.05 -0.91
CA PHE A 222 -17.23 -3.93 -0.30
C PHE A 222 -17.31 -3.98 1.22
N ASP A 223 -18.06 -3.08 1.86
CA ASP A 223 -18.19 -2.99 3.31
C ASP A 223 -16.84 -2.89 4.06
N ASP A 224 -15.90 -2.15 3.47
CA ASP A 224 -14.57 -1.88 4.05
C ASP A 224 -14.59 -0.76 5.12
N ASN A 225 -15.74 -0.54 5.73
CA ASN A 225 -15.92 0.45 6.78
C ASN A 225 -15.24 -0.03 8.07
N VAL A 226 -14.76 0.94 8.82
CA VAL A 226 -14.06 0.73 10.09
C VAL A 226 -14.94 0.14 11.18
N ARG A 227 -14.34 -0.67 12.06
CA ARG A 227 -15.02 -1.37 13.18
C ARG A 227 -14.26 -1.19 14.49
N TRP A 228 -14.04 0.05 14.88
CA TRP A 228 -13.12 0.40 15.97
C TRP A 228 -13.70 0.25 17.37
N LEU A 229 -15.01 0.50 17.51
CA LEU A 229 -15.63 0.75 18.81
C LEU A 229 -16.55 -0.40 19.20
N ASN A 230 -16.58 -0.68 20.50
CA ASN A 230 -17.53 -1.59 21.11
C ASN A 230 -18.86 -0.86 21.32
N GLY A 231 -19.77 -0.99 20.33
CA GLY A 231 -21.07 -0.34 20.38
C GLY A 231 -21.96 -0.83 21.52
N SER A 232 -21.80 -2.07 21.98
CA SER A 232 -22.54 -2.61 23.14
C SER A 232 -22.15 -1.88 24.42
N PHE A 233 -20.84 -1.74 24.67
CA PHE A 233 -20.31 -1.02 25.83
C PHE A 233 -20.76 0.45 25.82
N HIS A 234 -20.59 1.12 24.67
CA HIS A 234 -20.99 2.52 24.50
C HIS A 234 -22.49 2.73 24.77
N ARG A 235 -23.36 1.88 24.20
CA ARG A 235 -24.81 1.98 24.40
C ARG A 235 -25.20 1.74 25.85
N GLY A 236 -24.54 0.83 26.55
CA GLY A 236 -24.77 0.59 27.97
C GLY A 236 -24.46 1.81 28.84
N LEU A 237 -23.44 2.59 28.48
CA LEU A 237 -23.06 3.80 29.21
C LEU A 237 -23.91 5.03 28.87
N THR A 238 -24.35 5.15 27.62
CA THR A 238 -24.85 6.44 27.08
C THR A 238 -26.30 6.36 26.62
N GLY A 239 -26.85 5.16 26.45
CA GLY A 239 -28.13 4.93 25.77
C GLY A 239 -28.08 5.13 24.25
N ARG A 240 -26.94 5.54 23.67
CA ARG A 240 -26.81 5.89 22.25
C ARG A 240 -26.02 4.87 21.45
N TYR A 241 -26.34 4.77 20.17
CA TYR A 241 -25.53 4.05 19.19
C TYR A 241 -24.34 4.90 18.77
N THR A 242 -23.27 4.26 18.32
CA THR A 242 -22.13 4.94 17.68
C THR A 242 -21.91 4.34 16.29
N ARG A 243 -21.62 5.21 15.31
CA ARG A 243 -21.45 4.85 13.89
C ARG A 243 -20.42 3.75 13.66
N TRP A 244 -19.35 3.71 14.46
CA TRP A 244 -18.25 2.75 14.33
C TRP A 244 -18.31 1.60 15.37
N GLY A 245 -19.48 1.43 16.00
CA GLY A 245 -19.75 0.52 17.11
C GLY A 245 -19.89 -0.96 16.75
N THR A 246 -19.29 -1.39 15.64
CA THR A 246 -19.44 -2.74 15.09
C THR A 246 -18.32 -3.69 15.52
N TRP A 247 -17.39 -3.27 16.38
CA TRP A 247 -16.43 -4.22 16.95
C TRP A 247 -17.15 -5.31 17.74
N GLY A 248 -16.73 -6.58 17.58
CA GLY A 248 -17.36 -7.73 18.20
C GLY A 248 -18.76 -8.08 17.67
N ARG A 249 -19.30 -7.32 16.71
CA ARG A 249 -20.57 -7.60 16.03
C ARG A 249 -20.31 -7.85 14.55
N ALA A 250 -20.75 -9.00 14.04
CA ALA A 250 -20.49 -9.42 12.67
C ALA A 250 -18.99 -9.38 12.32
N ILE A 251 -18.27 -10.46 12.65
CA ILE A 251 -16.86 -10.63 12.31
C ILE A 251 -16.65 -10.39 10.79
N ARG A 252 -17.63 -10.82 9.99
CA ARG A 252 -17.60 -10.76 8.53
C ARG A 252 -18.10 -9.46 7.92
N ARG A 253 -17.47 -9.02 6.83
CA ARG A 253 -18.06 -8.07 5.88
C ARG A 253 -19.43 -8.53 5.41
N HIS A 254 -20.35 -7.58 5.27
CA HIS A 254 -21.66 -7.78 4.69
C HIS A 254 -21.61 -7.51 3.18
N THR A 255 -20.87 -8.35 2.45
CA THR A 255 -20.65 -8.18 1.01
C THR A 255 -20.66 -9.53 0.27
N ASN A 256 -21.05 -9.50 -1.00
CA ASN A 256 -20.90 -10.63 -1.92
C ASN A 256 -19.54 -10.63 -2.64
N PHE A 257 -18.71 -9.59 -2.44
CA PHE A 257 -17.40 -9.44 -3.07
C PHE A 257 -16.30 -9.90 -2.11
N THR A 258 -16.31 -11.17 -1.75
CA THR A 258 -15.44 -11.74 -0.70
C THR A 258 -14.05 -12.13 -1.20
N THR A 259 -13.85 -12.22 -2.52
CA THR A 259 -12.57 -12.58 -3.14
C THR A 259 -11.91 -11.40 -3.86
N CYS A 260 -10.60 -11.46 -4.02
CA CYS A 260 -9.85 -10.48 -4.80
C CYS A 260 -10.36 -10.38 -6.26
N THR A 261 -10.70 -11.51 -6.88
CA THR A 261 -11.22 -11.54 -8.25
C THR A 261 -12.55 -10.79 -8.37
N GLN A 262 -13.52 -11.09 -7.49
CA GLN A 262 -14.83 -10.42 -7.51
C GLN A 262 -14.71 -8.90 -7.30
N ARG A 263 -13.84 -8.47 -6.36
CA ARG A 263 -13.59 -7.05 -6.12
C ARG A 263 -12.96 -6.38 -7.33
N HIS A 264 -12.00 -7.05 -7.97
CA HIS A 264 -11.36 -6.54 -9.18
C HIS A 264 -12.35 -6.43 -10.34
N GLU A 265 -13.13 -7.48 -10.62
CA GLU A 265 -14.14 -7.47 -11.67
C GLU A 265 -15.17 -6.36 -11.46
N PHE A 266 -15.63 -6.17 -10.22
CA PHE A 266 -16.55 -5.08 -9.89
C PHE A 266 -15.90 -3.70 -10.13
N ALA A 267 -14.71 -3.45 -9.56
CA ALA A 267 -14.02 -2.18 -9.76
C ALA A 267 -13.72 -1.91 -11.24
N ALA A 268 -13.37 -2.96 -11.98
CA ALA A 268 -13.11 -2.91 -13.40
C ALA A 268 -14.35 -2.56 -14.22
N LEU A 269 -15.46 -3.26 -13.96
CA LEU A 269 -16.76 -2.99 -14.56
C LEU A 269 -17.29 -1.60 -14.23
N MET A 270 -16.88 -1.03 -13.09
CA MET A 270 -17.25 0.33 -12.72
C MET A 270 -16.30 1.40 -13.27
N GLY A 271 -15.19 1.00 -13.91
CA GLY A 271 -14.18 1.92 -14.43
C GLY A 271 -13.40 2.65 -13.32
N TYR A 272 -13.38 2.11 -12.10
CA TYR A 272 -12.62 2.70 -11.00
C TYR A 272 -11.12 2.39 -11.16
N GLN A 273 -10.31 3.40 -10.89
CA GLN A 273 -8.85 3.33 -10.85
C GLN A 273 -8.31 3.33 -9.43
N TYR A 274 -9.13 3.73 -8.46
CA TYR A 274 -8.72 3.90 -7.08
C TYR A 274 -9.87 3.60 -6.15
N PHE A 275 -9.58 2.87 -5.09
CA PHE A 275 -10.43 2.78 -3.91
C PHE A 275 -9.57 2.53 -2.67
N SER A 276 -10.15 2.81 -1.51
CA SER A 276 -9.54 2.46 -0.23
C SER A 276 -10.28 1.33 0.48
N ASN A 277 -9.54 0.63 1.32
CA ASN A 277 -10.05 -0.36 2.26
C ASN A 277 -9.58 0.03 3.67
N GLU A 278 -10.50 0.32 4.59
CA GLU A 278 -10.17 0.79 5.94
C GLU A 278 -10.51 -0.23 7.05
N TYR A 279 -10.92 -1.45 6.67
CA TYR A 279 -11.28 -2.49 7.63
C TYR A 279 -10.12 -3.47 7.86
N THR A 280 -9.98 -4.48 7.02
CA THR A 280 -8.90 -5.49 7.08
C THR A 280 -8.45 -5.92 5.70
N LEU A 281 -7.33 -6.63 5.56
CA LEU A 281 -7.07 -7.34 4.31
C LEU A 281 -8.09 -8.46 4.05
N HIS A 282 -8.19 -8.83 2.78
CA HIS A 282 -9.22 -9.73 2.25
C HIS A 282 -8.81 -11.18 2.34
N GLU A 283 -9.81 -12.02 2.09
CA GLU A 283 -9.69 -13.47 2.14
C GLU A 283 -9.31 -13.94 3.56
N GLY A 284 -9.17 -15.25 3.76
CA GLY A 284 -8.86 -15.81 5.07
C GLY A 284 -9.87 -15.55 6.19
N PHE A 285 -11.15 -15.44 5.83
CA PHE A 285 -12.27 -15.41 6.76
C PHE A 285 -12.31 -16.64 7.66
N ASP A 286 -12.15 -17.83 7.06
CA ASP A 286 -12.17 -19.11 7.77
C ASP A 286 -10.79 -19.44 8.35
N ASP A 287 -9.76 -19.21 7.53
CA ASP A 287 -8.38 -19.48 7.83
C ASP A 287 -7.54 -18.22 7.65
N PRO A 288 -7.05 -17.62 8.76
CA PRO A 288 -6.23 -16.44 8.70
C PRO A 288 -5.12 -16.58 7.69
N GLU A 289 -4.47 -17.74 7.53
CA GLU A 289 -3.27 -17.95 6.69
C GLU A 289 -3.46 -17.54 5.23
N ASN A 290 -4.70 -17.54 4.74
CA ASN A 290 -5.05 -17.15 3.37
C ASN A 290 -5.16 -15.62 3.16
N VAL A 291 -5.18 -14.83 4.24
CA VAL A 291 -5.16 -13.36 4.16
C VAL A 291 -3.91 -12.90 3.41
N GLY A 292 -4.10 -12.00 2.46
CA GLY A 292 -3.02 -11.38 1.70
C GLY A 292 -3.51 -10.17 0.91
N ILE A 293 -2.59 -9.59 0.14
CA ILE A 293 -2.93 -8.56 -0.84
C ILE A 293 -3.57 -9.19 -2.09
N CYS A 294 -4.34 -8.41 -2.83
CA CYS A 294 -4.89 -8.84 -4.10
C CYS A 294 -3.89 -8.56 -5.24
N PRO A 295 -3.28 -9.59 -5.87
CA PRO A 295 -2.25 -9.39 -6.89
C PRO A 295 -2.77 -8.68 -8.15
N GLN A 296 -4.09 -8.64 -8.36
CA GLN A 296 -4.73 -7.93 -9.45
C GLN A 296 -4.70 -6.40 -9.30
N PHE A 297 -4.55 -5.90 -8.07
CA PHE A 297 -4.48 -4.46 -7.79
C PHE A 297 -3.04 -3.98 -7.63
N PHE A 298 -2.84 -2.69 -7.85
CA PHE A 298 -1.66 -1.98 -7.39
C PHE A 298 -1.87 -1.63 -5.91
N ASN A 299 -1.23 -2.39 -5.03
CA ASN A 299 -1.48 -2.33 -3.60
C ASN A 299 -0.57 -1.28 -2.96
N VAL A 300 -1.18 -0.32 -2.28
CA VAL A 300 -0.47 0.74 -1.55
C VAL A 300 -0.88 0.73 -0.08
N ILE A 301 0.09 0.98 0.80
CA ILE A 301 -0.15 1.19 2.23
C ILE A 301 0.65 2.38 2.71
N ILE A 302 0.04 3.20 3.56
CA ILE A 302 0.73 4.22 4.33
C ILE A 302 0.82 3.75 5.77
N ILE A 303 2.04 3.62 6.27
CA ILE A 303 2.34 3.34 7.66
C ILE A 303 2.65 4.64 8.39
N ARG A 304 2.41 4.62 9.69
CA ARG A 304 2.67 5.74 10.59
C ARG A 304 3.24 5.22 11.89
N ASN A 305 4.06 6.00 12.57
CA ASN A 305 4.51 5.67 13.92
C ASN A 305 3.30 5.27 14.82
N PRO A 306 3.25 4.03 15.34
CA PRO A 306 2.08 3.49 16.05
C PRO A 306 1.60 4.33 17.23
N ARG A 307 2.53 4.93 17.99
CA ARG A 307 2.20 5.79 19.14
C ARG A 307 1.57 7.10 18.68
N LYS A 308 2.16 7.77 17.67
CA LYS A 308 1.57 8.98 17.06
C LYS A 308 0.21 8.68 16.43
N ARG A 309 0.08 7.54 15.75
CA ARG A 309 -1.19 7.05 15.20
C ARG A 309 -2.23 6.86 16.28
N LEU A 310 -1.88 6.18 17.38
CA LEU A 310 -2.78 5.96 18.53
C LEU A 310 -3.28 7.27 19.12
N LEU A 311 -2.37 8.19 19.46
CA LEU A 311 -2.77 9.48 20.00
C LEU A 311 -3.68 10.25 19.04
N SER A 312 -3.34 10.27 17.75
CA SER A 312 -4.16 10.89 16.70
C SER A 312 -5.54 10.24 16.59
N HIS A 313 -5.65 8.93 16.81
CA HIS A 313 -6.90 8.20 16.75
C HIS A 313 -7.77 8.45 17.98
N LEU A 314 -7.20 8.43 19.18
CA LEU A 314 -7.92 8.79 20.41
C LEU A 314 -8.49 10.21 20.32
N LYS A 315 -7.68 11.19 19.89
CA LYS A 315 -8.14 12.57 19.66
C LYS A 315 -9.29 12.61 18.66
N PHE A 316 -9.19 11.86 17.56
CA PHE A 316 -10.26 11.83 16.57
C PHE A 316 -11.56 11.23 17.10
N VAL A 317 -11.48 10.14 17.88
CA VAL A 317 -12.66 9.54 18.50
C VAL A 317 -13.31 10.52 19.47
N ILE A 318 -12.54 11.17 20.35
CA ILE A 318 -13.06 12.20 21.26
C ILE A 318 -13.72 13.34 20.49
N PHE A 319 -13.07 13.85 19.45
CA PHE A 319 -13.63 14.87 18.57
C PHE A 319 -14.97 14.45 17.97
N GLN A 320 -15.06 13.25 17.40
CA GLN A 320 -16.32 12.80 16.81
C GLN A 320 -17.39 12.59 17.88
N MET A 321 -17.05 12.01 19.04
CA MET A 321 -18.05 11.80 20.09
C MET A 321 -18.62 13.13 20.60
N LYS A 322 -17.77 14.16 20.72
CA LYS A 322 -18.21 15.52 21.04
C LYS A 322 -19.19 16.06 20.00
N TRP A 323 -18.85 15.88 18.72
CA TRP A 323 -19.71 16.27 17.60
C TRP A 323 -21.05 15.53 17.59
N ASP A 324 -21.03 14.20 17.69
CA ASP A 324 -22.22 13.33 17.56
C ASP A 324 -23.16 13.42 18.77
N TYR A 325 -22.67 13.83 19.94
CA TYR A 325 -23.50 13.85 21.15
C TYR A 325 -24.44 15.05 21.18
N GLU A 326 -24.00 16.22 20.70
CA GLU A 326 -24.74 17.49 20.82
C GLU A 326 -25.24 17.76 22.26
N ASP A 327 -24.62 17.11 23.27
CA ASP A 327 -24.97 17.13 24.69
C ASP A 327 -23.67 17.07 25.50
N ASP A 328 -23.25 18.25 25.94
CA ASP A 328 -22.01 18.46 26.68
C ASP A 328 -22.00 17.73 28.03
N LYS A 329 -23.16 17.62 28.70
CA LYS A 329 -23.25 16.96 30.00
C LYS A 329 -23.04 15.46 29.85
N LEU A 330 -23.71 14.86 28.87
CA LEU A 330 -23.52 13.44 28.56
C LEU A 330 -22.08 13.16 28.12
N PHE A 331 -21.54 13.96 27.20
CA PHE A 331 -20.16 13.80 26.71
C PHE A 331 -19.14 13.88 27.85
N ASN A 332 -19.23 14.92 28.68
CA ASN A 332 -18.32 15.11 29.82
C ASN A 332 -18.42 13.94 30.80
N ARG A 333 -19.64 13.51 31.15
CA ARG A 333 -19.83 12.36 32.04
C ARG A 333 -19.20 11.06 31.49
N THR A 334 -19.20 10.88 30.17
CA THR A 334 -18.68 9.66 29.54
C THR A 334 -17.17 9.67 29.35
N TYR A 335 -16.58 10.79 28.95
CA TYR A 335 -15.19 10.85 28.48
C TYR A 335 -14.21 11.61 29.38
N TRP A 336 -14.71 12.41 30.32
CA TRP A 336 -13.84 13.19 31.21
C TRP A 336 -13.02 12.28 32.11
N GLY A 337 -11.69 12.46 32.10
CA GLY A 337 -10.79 11.76 33.02
C GLY A 337 -10.77 10.24 32.86
N THR A 338 -11.02 9.73 31.65
CA THR A 338 -10.93 8.30 31.34
C THR A 338 -9.51 7.74 31.55
N ASP A 339 -9.41 6.42 31.63
CA ASP A 339 -8.17 5.67 31.77
C ASP A 339 -8.07 4.56 30.70
N SER A 340 -6.95 3.84 30.67
CA SER A 340 -6.72 2.72 29.77
C SER A 340 -7.80 1.65 29.85
N ARG A 341 -8.32 1.35 31.05
CA ARG A 341 -9.36 0.34 31.27
C ARG A 341 -10.68 0.70 30.60
N PHE A 342 -11.03 1.99 30.57
CA PHE A 342 -12.15 2.46 29.77
C PHE A 342 -11.91 2.20 28.28
N TRP A 343 -10.73 2.57 27.77
CA TRP A 343 -10.41 2.42 26.34
C TRP A 343 -10.27 0.97 25.89
N ASP A 344 -9.81 0.06 26.76
CA ASP A 344 -9.81 -1.38 26.50
C ASP A 344 -11.23 -1.93 26.27
N LYS A 345 -12.24 -1.36 26.93
CA LYS A 345 -13.65 -1.76 26.74
C LYS A 345 -14.29 -1.03 25.58
N PHE A 346 -13.99 0.25 25.40
CA PHE A 346 -14.63 1.12 24.42
C PHE A 346 -14.06 0.98 23.01
N GLY A 347 -12.74 0.97 22.87
CA GLY A 347 -12.02 0.89 21.61
C GLY A 347 -10.93 -0.19 21.62
N PRO A 348 -11.25 -1.46 21.93
CA PRO A 348 -10.27 -2.51 22.18
C PRO A 348 -9.23 -2.66 21.05
N VAL A 349 -9.66 -2.66 19.79
CA VAL A 349 -8.75 -2.76 18.63
C VAL A 349 -7.97 -1.47 18.37
N LEU A 350 -8.48 -0.32 18.82
CA LEU A 350 -7.77 0.95 18.69
C LEU A 350 -6.49 0.96 19.51
N VAL A 351 -6.52 0.32 20.67
CA VAL A 351 -5.46 0.36 21.68
C VAL A 351 -4.59 -0.90 21.72
N ASP A 352 -4.80 -1.84 20.81
CA ASP A 352 -4.08 -3.11 20.80
C ASP A 352 -3.60 -3.50 19.41
N ASN A 353 -2.45 -2.96 18.99
CA ASN A 353 -1.76 -3.29 17.74
C ASN A 353 -2.69 -3.21 16.50
N TYR A 354 -3.30 -2.03 16.33
CA TYR A 354 -4.31 -1.77 15.30
C TYR A 354 -3.83 -2.07 13.88
N MET A 355 -2.59 -1.72 13.53
CA MET A 355 -2.05 -1.94 12.19
C MET A 355 -1.94 -3.43 11.89
N LEU A 356 -1.38 -4.19 12.84
CA LEU A 356 -1.23 -5.64 12.77
C LEU A 356 -2.61 -6.33 12.60
N ARG A 357 -3.58 -5.95 13.45
CA ARG A 357 -4.96 -6.45 13.39
C ARG A 357 -5.60 -6.23 12.03
N GLY A 358 -5.47 -5.04 11.47
CA GLY A 358 -6.01 -4.72 10.14
C GLY A 358 -5.36 -5.55 9.03
N MET A 359 -4.04 -5.70 9.06
CA MET A 359 -3.30 -6.41 8.02
C MET A 359 -3.52 -7.93 8.03
N LEU A 360 -3.87 -8.52 9.17
CA LEU A 360 -3.99 -9.97 9.32
C LEU A 360 -5.42 -10.50 9.15
N GLY A 361 -6.32 -9.67 8.63
CA GLY A 361 -7.68 -10.07 8.26
C GLY A 361 -8.64 -10.09 9.44
N GLU A 362 -9.91 -10.35 9.14
CA GLU A 362 -11.02 -10.16 10.09
C GLU A 362 -10.93 -11.06 11.34
N LYS A 363 -10.53 -12.32 11.17
CA LYS A 363 -10.40 -13.25 12.29
C LYS A 363 -9.35 -12.79 13.31
N VAL A 364 -8.22 -12.25 12.83
CA VAL A 364 -7.18 -11.69 13.70
C VAL A 364 -7.58 -10.31 14.24
N TYR A 365 -8.29 -9.51 13.45
CA TYR A 365 -8.81 -8.22 13.89
C TYR A 365 -9.69 -8.34 15.14
N HIS A 366 -10.53 -9.38 15.19
CA HIS A 366 -11.41 -9.69 16.33
C HIS A 366 -10.83 -10.71 17.32
N ALA A 367 -9.55 -11.11 17.18
CA ALA A 367 -8.90 -11.98 18.16
C ALA A 367 -8.88 -11.33 19.56
N PRO A 368 -8.81 -12.13 20.65
CA PRO A 368 -8.75 -11.58 21.99
C PRO A 368 -7.68 -10.49 22.15
N ILE A 369 -7.99 -9.51 22.97
CA ILE A 369 -7.11 -8.37 23.20
C ILE A 369 -5.86 -8.82 23.96
N GLY A 370 -4.68 -8.48 23.45
CA GLY A 370 -3.38 -8.95 23.95
C GLY A 370 -2.95 -10.35 23.48
N SER A 371 -3.71 -11.01 22.59
CA SER A 371 -3.37 -12.36 22.14
C SER A 371 -2.38 -12.45 20.98
N LEU A 372 -2.02 -11.32 20.36
CA LEU A 372 -1.11 -11.30 19.22
C LEU A 372 0.34 -11.43 19.71
N GLY A 373 1.20 -12.05 18.91
CA GLY A 373 2.60 -12.26 19.25
C GLY A 373 3.54 -12.19 18.06
N ALA A 374 4.73 -12.78 18.22
CA ALA A 374 5.77 -12.81 17.20
C ALA A 374 5.35 -13.50 15.88
N PRO A 375 4.54 -14.60 15.88
CA PRO A 375 4.08 -15.21 14.62
C PRO A 375 3.25 -14.23 13.77
N GLU A 376 2.36 -13.47 14.39
CA GLU A 376 1.55 -12.45 13.72
C GLU A 376 2.42 -11.32 13.15
N VAL A 377 3.43 -10.86 13.89
CA VAL A 377 4.40 -9.86 13.39
C VAL A 377 5.14 -10.40 12.16
N ALA A 378 5.72 -11.60 12.23
CA ALA A 378 6.44 -12.20 11.11
C ALA A 378 5.54 -12.31 9.86
N ARG A 379 4.28 -12.69 10.06
CA ARG A 379 3.29 -12.78 9.00
C ARG A 379 2.92 -11.42 8.40
N ALA A 380 2.69 -10.41 9.24
CA ALA A 380 2.40 -9.06 8.76
C ALA A 380 3.58 -8.45 8.03
N CYS A 381 4.83 -8.73 8.44
CA CYS A 381 6.02 -8.35 7.70
C CYS A 381 6.05 -9.01 6.32
N ALA A 382 5.73 -10.31 6.22
CA ALA A 382 5.65 -11.02 4.95
C ALA A 382 4.56 -10.42 4.02
N ILE A 383 3.43 -10.00 4.56
CA ILE A 383 2.38 -9.28 3.81
C ILE A 383 2.85 -7.88 3.41
N LEU A 384 3.47 -7.12 4.32
CA LEU A 384 3.93 -5.75 4.07
C LEU A 384 4.94 -5.70 2.91
N GLN A 385 5.84 -6.68 2.86
CA GLN A 385 6.85 -6.80 1.81
C GLN A 385 6.25 -7.06 0.41
N GLN A 386 4.98 -7.46 0.31
CA GLN A 386 4.32 -7.70 -0.97
C GLN A 386 3.61 -6.46 -1.54
N TYR A 387 3.40 -5.39 -0.76
CA TYR A 387 2.78 -4.17 -1.27
C TYR A 387 3.61 -3.58 -2.41
N ASP A 388 2.97 -3.11 -3.49
CA ASP A 388 3.69 -2.50 -4.60
C ASP A 388 4.40 -1.20 -4.14
N LEU A 389 3.78 -0.45 -3.22
CA LEU A 389 4.37 0.67 -2.50
C LEU A 389 4.02 0.67 -1.01
N VAL A 390 5.04 0.94 -0.19
CA VAL A 390 4.91 1.27 1.23
C VAL A 390 5.35 2.72 1.40
N ILE A 391 4.60 3.51 2.16
CA ILE A 391 4.89 4.92 2.42
C ILE A 391 4.94 5.11 3.94
N ASP A 392 6.00 5.72 4.46
CA ASP A 392 6.09 6.12 5.87
C ASP A 392 5.83 7.62 6.00
N LEU A 393 4.77 7.96 6.74
CA LEU A 393 4.36 9.36 6.95
C LEU A 393 5.43 10.17 7.71
N GLU A 394 6.34 9.50 8.42
CA GLU A 394 7.42 10.13 9.19
C GLU A 394 8.79 10.13 8.48
N GLU A 395 8.90 9.61 7.25
CA GLU A 395 10.20 9.57 6.54
C GLU A 395 10.63 10.93 5.97
N GLY A 396 9.71 11.91 5.96
CA GLY A 396 9.93 13.26 5.46
C GLY A 396 9.38 13.48 4.07
N HIS A 397 9.00 14.73 3.78
CA HIS A 397 8.27 15.06 2.56
C HIS A 397 9.04 14.70 1.28
N ASP A 398 10.35 14.89 1.22
CA ASP A 398 11.12 14.59 0.00
C ASP A 398 11.06 13.12 -0.41
N VAL A 399 11.11 12.19 0.57
CA VAL A 399 11.00 10.76 0.29
C VAL A 399 9.56 10.40 -0.09
N VAL A 400 8.58 10.92 0.64
CA VAL A 400 7.16 10.68 0.36
C VAL A 400 6.78 11.16 -1.05
N ASP A 401 7.19 12.38 -1.40
CA ASP A 401 6.89 12.99 -2.70
C ASP A 401 7.53 12.19 -3.83
N GLN A 402 8.80 11.82 -3.67
CA GLN A 402 9.49 10.99 -4.64
C GLN A 402 8.82 9.62 -4.84
N VAL A 403 8.37 8.99 -3.75
CA VAL A 403 7.65 7.72 -3.82
C VAL A 403 6.31 7.88 -4.56
N MET A 404 5.61 8.99 -4.36
CA MET A 404 4.37 9.28 -5.09
C MET A 404 4.60 9.61 -6.56
N GLU A 405 5.55 10.51 -6.84
CA GLU A 405 5.93 10.95 -8.18
C GLU A 405 6.38 9.76 -9.02
N LEU A 406 7.42 9.03 -8.60
CA LEU A 406 7.99 7.96 -9.42
C LEU A 406 7.29 6.63 -9.23
N GLY A 407 6.74 6.36 -8.05
CA GLY A 407 6.08 5.09 -7.75
C GLY A 407 4.67 5.00 -8.34
N VAL A 408 3.92 6.10 -8.45
CA VAL A 408 2.56 6.11 -8.99
C VAL A 408 2.38 7.09 -10.16
N GLY A 409 3.33 8.00 -10.40
CA GLY A 409 3.16 9.04 -11.43
C GLY A 409 2.31 10.21 -10.95
N TRP A 410 2.27 10.50 -9.64
CA TRP A 410 1.42 11.53 -9.05
C TRP A 410 2.23 12.79 -8.68
N PRO A 411 2.06 13.92 -9.40
CA PRO A 411 2.68 15.19 -9.01
C PRO A 411 1.99 15.86 -7.81
N HIS A 412 0.69 15.61 -7.58
CA HIS A 412 -0.01 16.17 -6.44
C HIS A 412 0.15 15.26 -5.23
N THR A 413 1.08 15.61 -4.34
CA THR A 413 1.51 14.75 -3.23
C THR A 413 0.80 15.07 -1.91
N LEU A 414 1.12 14.29 -0.87
CA LEU A 414 0.64 14.56 0.50
C LEU A 414 1.13 15.90 1.05
N ARG A 415 2.19 16.50 0.48
CA ARG A 415 2.69 17.82 0.88
C ARG A 415 1.66 18.92 0.61
N GLU A 416 0.91 18.80 -0.48
CA GLU A 416 -0.08 19.82 -0.90
C GLU A 416 -1.41 19.68 -0.14
N ILE A 417 -1.61 18.58 0.59
CA ILE A 417 -2.92 18.16 1.10
C ILE A 417 -2.92 18.10 2.62
N HIS A 418 -3.37 19.20 3.23
CA HIS A 418 -3.47 19.36 4.67
C HIS A 418 -4.92 19.29 5.15
N ASP A 419 -5.49 18.08 5.10
CA ASP A 419 -6.84 17.84 5.60
C ASP A 419 -6.86 17.45 7.09
N LYS A 420 -7.86 17.98 7.81
CA LYS A 420 -8.25 17.56 9.17
C LYS A 420 -7.13 17.70 10.21
N ASP A 421 -6.72 18.94 10.46
CA ASP A 421 -5.88 19.30 11.59
C ASP A 421 -6.64 19.15 12.92
N SER A 422 -6.15 18.28 13.80
CA SER A 422 -6.75 18.06 15.12
C SER A 422 -6.76 19.30 16.01
N ALA A 423 -5.79 20.21 15.87
CA ALA A 423 -5.76 21.46 16.64
C ALA A 423 -6.91 22.38 16.22
N LYS A 424 -7.13 22.55 14.91
CA LYS A 424 -8.27 23.31 14.37
C LYS A 424 -9.60 22.68 14.76
N ALA A 425 -9.69 21.35 14.68
CA ALA A 425 -10.88 20.60 15.07
C ALA A 425 -11.19 20.76 16.58
N GLY A 426 -10.16 20.71 17.43
CA GLY A 426 -10.29 20.93 18.87
C GLY A 426 -10.76 22.35 19.20
N ALA A 427 -10.16 23.38 18.57
CA ALA A 427 -10.54 24.77 18.75
C ALA A 427 -12.02 25.02 18.35
N TRP A 428 -12.45 24.43 17.24
CA TRP A 428 -13.83 24.57 16.75
C TRP A 428 -14.89 24.01 17.71
N LEU A 429 -14.59 22.93 18.43
CA LEU A 429 -15.52 22.32 19.40
C LEU A 429 -15.27 22.71 20.85
N ASN A 430 -14.44 23.74 21.10
CA ASN A 430 -14.00 24.13 22.43
C ASN A 430 -13.49 22.92 23.25
N LEU A 431 -12.70 22.07 22.60
CA LEU A 431 -12.26 20.78 23.12
C LEU A 431 -10.78 20.84 23.49
N ASN A 432 -10.49 20.79 24.78
CA ASN A 432 -9.15 20.53 25.29
C ASN A 432 -8.91 19.02 25.41
N TYR A 433 -8.16 18.44 24.47
CA TYR A 433 -7.91 16.99 24.46
C TYR A 433 -7.28 16.45 25.76
N GLY A 434 -6.52 17.27 26.50
CA GLY A 434 -5.89 16.83 27.74
C GLY A 434 -6.89 16.31 28.79
N ASP A 435 -8.11 16.82 28.78
CA ASP A 435 -9.14 16.49 29.77
C ASP A 435 -9.87 15.16 29.47
N TYR A 436 -9.81 14.71 28.21
CA TYR A 436 -10.59 13.56 27.71
C TYR A 436 -9.72 12.41 27.20
N LEU A 437 -8.42 12.62 27.03
CA LEU A 437 -7.47 11.56 26.73
C LEU A 437 -7.19 10.72 28.01
N PRO A 438 -6.83 9.44 27.85
CA PRO A 438 -6.54 8.59 28.99
C PRO A 438 -5.38 9.14 29.84
N ARG A 439 -5.57 9.16 31.16
CA ARG A 439 -4.59 9.69 32.12
C ARG A 439 -3.29 8.88 32.18
N ASP A 440 -3.35 7.62 31.81
CA ASP A 440 -2.28 6.63 31.83
C ASP A 440 -1.90 6.20 30.41
N LEU A 441 -1.78 7.16 29.49
CA LEU A 441 -1.52 6.94 28.06
C LEU A 441 -0.28 6.06 27.78
N ASP A 442 0.73 6.11 28.65
CA ASP A 442 1.95 5.28 28.52
C ASP A 442 1.63 3.78 28.52
N TYR A 443 0.65 3.35 29.32
CA TYR A 443 0.19 1.96 29.28
C TYR A 443 -0.31 1.57 27.88
N LEU A 444 -1.08 2.44 27.22
CA LEU A 444 -1.57 2.18 25.87
C LEU A 444 -0.44 2.26 24.82
N TYR A 445 0.60 3.06 25.05
CA TYR A 445 1.79 3.09 24.19
C TYR A 445 2.62 1.82 24.26
N ASP A 446 2.75 1.22 25.43
CA ASP A 446 3.47 -0.04 25.61
C ASP A 446 2.75 -1.20 24.90
N ARG A 447 1.41 -1.14 24.85
CA ARG A 447 0.59 -2.08 24.07
C ARG A 447 0.80 -2.02 22.56
N GLN A 448 1.43 -0.96 22.02
CA GLN A 448 1.72 -0.86 20.58
C GLN A 448 3.05 -1.52 20.17
N LYS A 449 3.66 -2.34 21.06
CA LYS A 449 4.98 -2.92 20.81
C LYS A 449 5.07 -3.70 19.50
N LEU A 450 4.06 -4.50 19.15
CA LEU A 450 4.09 -5.32 17.93
C LEU A 450 3.90 -4.47 16.69
N ASP A 451 3.01 -3.48 16.74
CA ASP A 451 2.88 -2.47 15.67
C ASP A 451 4.21 -1.69 15.50
N MET A 452 4.94 -1.43 16.59
CA MET A 452 6.26 -0.77 16.52
C MET A 452 7.29 -1.64 15.80
N GLU A 453 7.30 -2.95 16.04
CA GLU A 453 8.17 -3.90 15.33
C GLU A 453 7.85 -3.92 13.82
N LEU A 454 6.56 -4.06 13.48
CA LEU A 454 6.09 -3.98 12.09
C LEU A 454 6.45 -2.64 11.43
N TYR A 455 6.24 -1.53 12.14
CA TYR A 455 6.55 -0.18 11.64
C TYR A 455 8.05 -0.01 11.36
N ILE A 456 8.92 -0.46 12.26
CA ILE A 456 10.38 -0.42 12.07
C ILE A 456 10.77 -1.18 10.80
N PHE A 457 10.23 -2.39 10.61
CA PHE A 457 10.46 -3.16 9.39
C PHE A 457 9.94 -2.42 8.15
N GLY A 458 8.73 -1.87 8.22
CA GLY A 458 8.14 -1.07 7.15
C GLY A 458 9.00 0.12 6.73
N ARG A 459 9.63 0.82 7.67
CA ARG A 459 10.59 1.91 7.35
C ARG A 459 11.79 1.42 6.54
N VAL A 460 12.29 0.21 6.82
CA VAL A 460 13.36 -0.38 6.02
C VAL A 460 12.87 -0.61 4.58
N LEU A 461 11.66 -1.14 4.40
CA LEU A 461 11.09 -1.32 3.06
C LEU A 461 10.92 0.00 2.30
N VAL A 462 10.42 1.05 2.96
CA VAL A 462 10.30 2.41 2.39
C VAL A 462 11.66 2.91 1.91
N ARG A 463 12.72 2.72 2.70
CA ARG A 463 14.08 3.15 2.32
C ARG A 463 14.67 2.33 1.18
N LEU A 464 14.37 1.04 1.11
CA LEU A 464 14.77 0.19 -0.02
C LEU A 464 14.09 0.65 -1.31
N ASP A 465 12.80 0.97 -1.26
CA ASP A 465 12.09 1.55 -2.42
C ASP A 465 12.61 2.96 -2.74
N ALA A 466 12.86 3.80 -1.74
CA ALA A 466 13.42 5.14 -1.93
C ALA A 466 14.83 5.11 -2.54
N LEU A 467 15.63 4.08 -2.24
CA LEU A 467 16.94 3.86 -2.86
C LEU A 467 16.77 3.66 -4.37
N LEU A 468 15.88 2.76 -4.79
CA LEU A 468 15.55 2.56 -6.20
C LEU A 468 15.13 3.87 -6.87
N LEU A 469 14.11 4.52 -6.30
CA LEU A 469 13.52 5.73 -6.89
C LEU A 469 14.51 6.90 -6.91
N SER A 470 15.43 6.99 -5.95
CA SER A 470 16.49 8.02 -5.91
C SER A 470 17.55 7.84 -6.97
N VAL A 471 17.99 6.62 -7.21
CA VAL A 471 18.97 6.34 -8.25
C VAL A 471 18.36 6.62 -9.62
N VAL A 472 17.17 6.07 -9.91
CA VAL A 472 16.56 6.24 -11.24
C VAL A 472 16.15 7.70 -11.51
N LYS A 473 15.74 8.47 -10.49
CA LYS A 473 15.52 9.93 -10.63
C LYS A 473 16.81 10.64 -11.05
N SER A 474 17.95 10.26 -10.44
CA SER A 474 19.26 10.85 -10.75
C SER A 474 19.75 10.45 -12.16
N LEU A 475 19.30 9.30 -12.67
CA LEU A 475 19.51 8.84 -14.05
C LEU A 475 18.50 9.43 -15.05
N GLY A 476 17.65 10.38 -14.63
CA GLY A 476 16.68 11.05 -15.49
C GLY A 476 15.43 10.23 -15.82
N ALA A 477 15.20 9.10 -15.13
CA ALA A 477 13.99 8.32 -15.33
C ALA A 477 12.74 9.12 -14.94
N LYS A 478 11.69 8.97 -15.75
CA LYS A 478 10.37 9.55 -15.52
C LYS A 478 9.33 8.43 -15.43
N PRO A 479 8.25 8.61 -14.64
CA PRO A 479 7.20 7.60 -14.56
C PRO A 479 6.44 7.46 -15.87
N LEU A 480 6.37 8.54 -16.65
CA LEU A 480 5.82 8.53 -18.00
C LEU A 480 6.76 9.39 -18.88
N PRO A 481 7.29 8.87 -20.00
CA PRO A 481 8.32 9.58 -20.78
C PRO A 481 7.95 10.98 -21.27
N TRP A 482 6.68 11.18 -21.64
CA TRP A 482 6.14 12.47 -22.12
C TRP A 482 5.66 13.39 -21.00
N LEU A 483 5.69 12.93 -19.75
CA LEU A 483 5.13 13.66 -18.62
C LEU A 483 6.17 14.65 -18.10
N ASP A 484 5.83 15.93 -18.19
CA ASP A 484 6.60 17.01 -17.60
C ASP A 484 5.89 17.45 -16.31
N PHE A 485 6.36 16.97 -15.16
CA PHE A 485 5.72 17.26 -13.88
C PHE A 485 5.65 18.75 -13.58
N ASP A 486 6.67 19.51 -13.98
CA ASP A 486 6.71 20.97 -13.80
C ASP A 486 5.55 21.66 -14.53
N ARG A 487 5.09 21.10 -15.67
CA ARG A 487 3.94 21.62 -16.42
C ARG A 487 2.58 21.13 -15.90
N LEU A 488 2.57 20.11 -15.05
CA LEU A 488 1.35 19.48 -14.55
C LEU A 488 0.92 19.99 -13.19
N HIS A 489 1.84 20.60 -12.43
CA HIS A 489 1.48 21.32 -11.22
C HIS A 489 0.46 22.43 -11.57
N GLY A 490 -0.80 22.18 -11.20
CA GLY A 490 -1.94 23.09 -11.44
C GLY A 490 -3.00 22.59 -12.42
N ASN A 491 -2.80 21.44 -13.09
CA ASN A 491 -3.82 20.82 -13.94
C ASN A 491 -4.06 19.32 -13.61
N PRO A 492 -4.91 19.03 -12.60
CA PRO A 492 -5.27 17.67 -12.17
C PRO A 492 -5.67 16.71 -13.30
N HIS A 493 -6.34 17.24 -14.33
CA HIS A 493 -6.90 16.42 -15.41
C HIS A 493 -5.86 15.95 -16.41
N ALA A 494 -4.69 16.59 -16.47
CA ALA A 494 -3.62 16.22 -17.39
C ALA A 494 -2.80 15.00 -16.90
N THR A 495 -2.81 14.73 -15.58
CA THR A 495 -2.11 13.59 -14.97
C THR A 495 -2.81 12.25 -15.26
N LEU A 496 -4.14 12.26 -15.42
CA LEU A 496 -4.96 11.07 -15.70
C LEU A 496 -4.69 9.89 -14.75
N CYS A 497 -4.49 10.09 -13.45
CA CYS A 497 -4.13 9.06 -12.46
C CYS A 497 -2.73 8.43 -12.64
N GLY A 498 -1.82 9.09 -13.35
CA GLY A 498 -0.40 8.73 -13.43
C GLY A 498 -0.18 7.40 -14.14
N LEU A 499 0.53 6.47 -13.50
CA LEU A 499 0.76 5.13 -14.03
C LEU A 499 -0.55 4.35 -14.20
N LEU A 500 -1.58 4.64 -13.41
CA LEU A 500 -2.86 3.93 -13.46
C LEU A 500 -3.81 4.48 -14.54
N ARG A 501 -3.35 5.42 -15.37
CA ARG A 501 -4.17 6.16 -16.36
C ARG A 501 -4.94 5.34 -17.35
N LEU A 502 -4.42 4.17 -17.63
CA LEU A 502 -5.04 3.23 -18.52
C LEU A 502 -6.36 2.73 -17.91
N GLY A 503 -6.44 2.56 -16.60
CA GLY A 503 -7.63 2.09 -15.91
C GLY A 503 -7.66 0.58 -15.79
N PRO A 504 -8.81 -0.03 -15.55
CA PRO A 504 -8.94 -1.49 -15.50
C PRO A 504 -9.11 -2.12 -16.88
N ARG A 505 -8.53 -3.32 -17.09
CA ARG A 505 -8.85 -4.17 -18.25
C ARG A 505 -10.04 -5.06 -17.90
N LEU A 506 -11.07 -5.08 -18.75
CA LEU A 506 -12.19 -6.00 -18.58
C LEU A 506 -11.72 -7.46 -18.75
N PRO A 507 -12.24 -8.41 -17.95
CA PRO A 507 -12.01 -9.83 -18.18
C PRO A 507 -12.35 -10.20 -19.64
N ASN A 508 -11.48 -10.97 -20.29
CA ASN A 508 -11.66 -11.47 -21.66
C ASN A 508 -11.68 -10.40 -22.78
N SER A 509 -11.44 -9.12 -22.49
CA SER A 509 -11.27 -8.12 -23.55
C SER A 509 -9.93 -8.32 -24.26
N THR A 510 -9.96 -8.58 -25.56
CA THR A 510 -8.77 -8.54 -26.44
C THR A 510 -8.38 -7.12 -26.81
N GLU A 511 -9.31 -6.17 -26.71
CA GLU A 511 -9.06 -4.77 -27.02
C GLU A 511 -8.16 -4.12 -25.97
N GLU A 512 -7.07 -3.51 -26.43
CA GLU A 512 -6.25 -2.57 -25.65
C GLU A 512 -6.96 -1.23 -25.41
N ARG A 513 -8.21 -1.04 -25.87
CA ARG A 513 -8.94 0.22 -25.67
C ARG A 513 -9.43 0.37 -24.24
N TRP A 514 -8.60 1.09 -23.50
CA TRP A 514 -8.86 1.73 -22.21
C TRP A 514 -9.97 2.77 -22.36
N MET A 515 -11.20 2.44 -21.97
CA MET A 515 -12.40 3.20 -22.34
C MET A 515 -12.50 4.56 -21.62
N PRO A 516 -12.32 5.70 -22.31
CA PRO A 516 -12.61 7.02 -21.78
C PRO A 516 -14.03 7.39 -22.25
N ASN A 517 -14.95 7.60 -21.32
CA ASN A 517 -16.29 8.19 -21.52
C ASN A 517 -17.42 7.28 -22.05
N GLU A 518 -17.28 6.52 -23.14
CA GLU A 518 -18.41 5.71 -23.67
C GLU A 518 -18.87 4.59 -22.72
N PHE A 519 -17.92 4.05 -21.96
CA PHE A 519 -18.20 3.05 -20.93
C PHE A 519 -19.02 3.63 -19.78
N GLN A 520 -18.78 4.87 -19.38
CA GLN A 520 -19.53 5.46 -18.27
C GLN A 520 -20.98 5.72 -18.66
N SER A 521 -21.24 6.13 -19.90
CA SER A 521 -22.61 6.16 -20.44
C SER A 521 -23.26 4.78 -20.43
N ARG A 522 -22.53 3.72 -20.82
CA ARG A 522 -23.04 2.34 -20.80
C ARG A 522 -23.28 1.81 -19.38
N VAL A 523 -22.31 1.97 -18.48
CA VAL A 523 -22.41 1.55 -17.07
C VAL A 523 -23.49 2.33 -16.35
N ASN A 524 -23.62 3.63 -16.60
CA ASN A 524 -24.73 4.41 -16.04
C ASN A 524 -26.09 3.88 -16.53
N ALA A 525 -26.19 3.53 -17.82
CA ALA A 525 -27.40 2.90 -18.38
C ALA A 525 -27.66 1.52 -17.78
N GLU A 526 -26.65 0.66 -17.66
CA GLU A 526 -26.76 -0.68 -17.06
C GLU A 526 -27.08 -0.61 -15.57
N MET A 527 -26.49 0.33 -14.82
CA MET A 527 -26.82 0.57 -13.41
C MET A 527 -28.23 1.13 -13.23
N GLN A 528 -28.68 2.02 -14.11
CA GLN A 528 -30.06 2.49 -14.12
C GLN A 528 -31.02 1.33 -14.39
N ALA A 529 -30.71 0.47 -15.36
CA ALA A 529 -31.50 -0.72 -15.65
C ALA A 529 -31.53 -1.69 -14.45
N ALA A 530 -30.39 -1.95 -13.80
CA ALA A 530 -30.32 -2.81 -12.62
C ALA A 530 -31.08 -2.23 -11.41
N ARG A 531 -31.02 -0.91 -11.19
CA ARG A 531 -31.82 -0.23 -10.16
C ARG A 531 -33.31 -0.34 -10.45
N GLN A 532 -33.72 -0.09 -11.70
CA GLN A 532 -35.11 -0.24 -12.12
C GLN A 532 -35.60 -1.69 -11.92
N ALA A 533 -34.81 -2.69 -12.31
CA ALA A 533 -35.12 -4.09 -12.06
C ALA A 533 -35.25 -4.42 -10.57
N GLY A 534 -34.37 -3.86 -9.72
CA GLY A 534 -34.45 -4.01 -8.27
C GLY A 534 -35.72 -3.39 -7.66
N VAL A 535 -36.14 -2.23 -8.15
CA VAL A 535 -37.41 -1.58 -7.76
C VAL A 535 -38.62 -2.43 -8.17
N VAL A 536 -38.62 -2.96 -9.39
CA VAL A 536 -39.68 -3.87 -9.87
C VAL A 536 -39.75 -5.13 -9.01
N ALA A 537 -38.62 -5.79 -8.74
CA ALA A 537 -38.58 -6.98 -7.90
C ALA A 537 -38.98 -6.71 -6.43
N ALA A 538 -38.73 -5.50 -5.91
CA ALA A 538 -39.21 -5.07 -4.60
C ALA A 538 -40.73 -4.87 -4.59
N ALA A 539 -41.27 -4.20 -5.62
CA ALA A 539 -42.71 -4.00 -5.78
C ALA A 539 -43.46 -5.33 -5.92
N GLU A 540 -42.95 -6.28 -6.70
CA GLU A 540 -43.54 -7.63 -6.83
C GLU A 540 -43.55 -8.41 -5.51
N ARG A 541 -42.50 -8.28 -4.70
CA ARG A 541 -42.45 -8.92 -3.37
C ARG A 541 -43.46 -8.31 -2.41
N ALA A 542 -43.63 -6.99 -2.44
CA ALA A 542 -44.66 -6.30 -1.66
C ALA A 542 -46.07 -6.76 -2.07
N ALA A 543 -46.36 -6.78 -3.38
CA ALA A 543 -47.64 -7.23 -3.91
C ALA A 543 -47.95 -8.70 -3.54
N ARG A 544 -46.95 -9.59 -3.61
CA ARG A 544 -47.09 -10.98 -3.13
C ARG A 544 -47.35 -11.04 -1.62
N GLY A 545 -46.68 -10.21 -0.82
CA GLY A 545 -46.91 -10.12 0.62
C GLY A 545 -48.35 -9.68 0.96
N ASP A 546 -48.87 -8.69 0.25
CA ASP A 546 -50.24 -8.20 0.44
C ASP A 546 -51.29 -9.22 -0.03
N ALA A 547 -51.05 -9.93 -1.14
CA ALA A 547 -51.89 -11.03 -1.58
C ALA A 547 -51.96 -12.16 -0.54
N TRP A 548 -50.82 -12.51 0.08
CA TRP A 548 -50.79 -13.49 1.17
C TRP A 548 -51.57 -13.03 2.41
N ARG A 549 -51.49 -11.74 2.76
CA ARG A 549 -52.29 -11.18 3.87
C ARG A 549 -53.78 -11.22 3.57
N ALA A 550 -54.18 -10.84 2.35
CA ALA A 550 -55.59 -10.91 1.93
C ALA A 550 -56.13 -12.35 1.96
N LEU A 551 -55.34 -13.32 1.48
CA LEU A 551 -55.71 -14.75 1.52
C LEU A 551 -55.82 -15.28 2.97
N ALA A 552 -54.91 -14.85 3.85
CA ALA A 552 -54.94 -15.20 5.26
C ALA A 552 -56.19 -14.64 5.96
N LEU A 553 -56.54 -13.37 5.68
CA LEU A 553 -57.75 -12.73 6.21
C LEU A 553 -59.03 -13.40 5.70
N ALA A 554 -59.09 -13.76 4.42
CA ALA A 554 -60.22 -14.52 3.86
C ALA A 554 -60.41 -15.87 4.55
N ARG A 555 -59.32 -16.63 4.75
CA ARG A 555 -59.35 -17.92 5.47
C ARG A 555 -59.72 -17.79 6.94
N MET A 556 -59.41 -16.66 7.59
CA MET A 556 -59.85 -16.39 8.95
C MET A 556 -61.34 -16.06 9.02
N SER A 557 -61.87 -15.36 8.03
CA SER A 557 -63.31 -15.06 7.90
C SER A 557 -64.13 -16.33 7.67
N ASP A 558 -63.68 -17.24 6.80
CA ASP A 558 -64.35 -18.51 6.52
C ASP A 558 -64.34 -19.49 7.72
N ARG A 559 -63.44 -19.30 8.68
CA ARG A 559 -63.43 -20.08 9.94
C ARG A 559 -64.28 -19.47 11.05
N ALA A 560 -64.70 -18.21 10.89
CA ALA A 560 -65.52 -17.50 11.85
C ALA A 560 -67.02 -17.59 11.53
N GLN A 561 -67.36 -18.09 10.34
CA GLN A 561 -68.70 -18.56 9.95
C GLN A 561 -68.79 -20.06 10.19
#